data_AF-A0A453QF01-F1
#
_entry.id   AF-A0A453QF01-F1
#
_cell.length_a   1.000
_cell.length_b   1.000
_cell.length_c   1.000
_cell.angle_alpha   90.00
_cell.angle_beta   90.00
_cell.angle_gamma   90.00
#
_symmetry.space_group_name_H-M   'P 1'
#
loop_
_entity.id
_entity.type
_entity.pdbx_description
1 polymer ?
#
loop_
_entity_poly.entity_id
_entity_poly.type
_entity_poly.pdbx_seq_one_letter_code
_entity_poly.pdbx_strand_id
1 'polypeptide(L)'
;APSRLPTADHGDINVIQKIAKYTPMVGQERNLLLPKPPPQILPPDKALDDGLEKFKLSPSQHNAVLDCVSAMHQDTSCWVRLICGPPGTGKTKTMVALLWSMMMKNHRTLALAPTNTAMMEVASSLLALFDRDSPFSWSDVVVLGSKDLVYAVDANLREMLLQRRISRLNHVEDWSDHLNNLLHLLEKPWSLYCSYRWDARKEYEECDWELQGPELGRWDEQGGTVSFTEFFVDNYEHFEECLRRCLKAYRNDLP
;
A
#
# COMPACT_ATOMS: atom_id res chain seq x y z
N ALA A 1 -51.47 13.64 -3.24
CA ALA A 1 -50.65 13.24 -2.07
C ALA A 1 -49.19 13.53 -2.39
N PRO A 2 -48.50 14.45 -1.70
CA PRO A 2 -47.08 14.67 -1.93
C PRO A 2 -46.26 13.70 -1.07
N SER A 3 -45.33 13.01 -1.72
CA SER A 3 -44.36 12.09 -1.14
C SER A 3 -43.38 12.86 -0.25
N ARG A 4 -43.18 12.35 0.97
CA ARG A 4 -42.24 12.88 1.96
C ARG A 4 -40.80 12.68 1.49
N LEU A 5 -40.00 13.74 1.59
CA LEU A 5 -38.55 13.69 1.59
C LEU A 5 -38.05 12.76 2.72
N PRO A 6 -36.96 12.00 2.53
CA PRO A 6 -36.33 11.31 3.63
C PRO A 6 -35.66 12.33 4.54
N THR A 7 -36.11 12.40 5.79
CA THR A 7 -35.51 13.19 6.86
C THR A 7 -34.12 12.64 7.19
N ALA A 8 -33.14 13.55 7.26
CA ALA A 8 -31.77 13.25 7.65
C ALA A 8 -31.71 12.50 8.99
N ASP A 9 -31.01 11.38 8.95
CA ASP A 9 -30.84 10.41 10.02
C ASP A 9 -30.19 11.05 11.27
N HIS A 10 -30.75 10.76 12.44
CA HIS A 10 -30.36 11.31 13.75
C HIS A 10 -29.08 10.66 14.33
N GLY A 11 -28.17 10.19 13.46
CA GLY A 11 -27.02 9.36 13.84
C GLY A 11 -25.83 10.10 14.47
N ASP A 12 -25.56 11.37 14.12
CA ASP A 12 -24.24 11.99 14.41
C ASP A 12 -24.22 13.00 15.58
N ILE A 13 -25.38 13.46 16.05
CA ILE A 13 -25.43 14.50 17.08
C ILE A 13 -24.96 13.96 18.45
N ASN A 14 -25.09 12.66 18.68
CA ASN A 14 -24.81 12.03 19.97
C ASN A 14 -23.30 11.92 20.25
N VAL A 15 -22.48 11.68 19.21
CA VAL A 15 -21.01 11.67 19.34
C VAL A 15 -20.49 13.09 19.52
N ILE A 16 -20.99 14.05 18.74
CA ILE A 16 -20.61 15.46 18.85
C ILE A 16 -20.98 16.00 20.24
N GLN A 17 -22.15 15.65 20.78
CA GLN A 17 -22.53 16.04 22.14
C GLN A 17 -21.67 15.37 23.22
N LYS A 18 -21.24 14.11 23.03
CA LYS A 18 -20.31 13.44 23.95
C LYS A 18 -18.93 14.09 23.93
N ILE A 19 -18.44 14.52 22.77
CA ILE A 19 -17.18 15.27 22.63
C ILE A 19 -17.33 16.68 23.21
N ALA A 20 -18.44 17.38 22.96
CA ALA A 20 -18.68 18.71 23.49
C ALA A 20 -18.84 18.73 25.03
N LYS A 21 -19.35 17.63 25.60
CA LYS A 21 -19.43 17.39 27.05
C LYS A 21 -18.18 16.75 27.63
N TYR A 22 -17.15 16.49 26.81
CA TYR A 22 -15.89 15.94 27.29
C TYR A 22 -15.15 17.02 28.09
N THR A 23 -15.14 16.86 29.40
CA THR A 23 -14.31 17.67 30.28
C THR A 23 -12.90 17.07 30.30
N PRO A 24 -11.87 17.77 29.77
CA PRO A 24 -10.51 17.27 29.80
C PRO A 24 -10.06 17.13 31.26
N MET A 25 -9.70 15.92 31.68
CA MET A 25 -9.24 15.64 33.05
C MET A 25 -7.79 16.09 33.28
N VAL A 26 -7.36 17.22 32.71
CA VAL A 26 -6.05 17.80 33.00
C VAL A 26 -6.22 18.73 34.20
N GLY A 27 -5.84 18.23 35.37
CA GLY A 27 -5.73 19.02 36.60
C GLY A 27 -6.51 18.49 37.81
N GLN A 28 -7.30 17.43 37.67
CA GLN A 28 -7.98 16.82 38.83
C GLN A 28 -7.24 15.55 39.22
N GLU A 29 -6.61 15.60 40.40
CA GLU A 29 -5.93 14.49 41.05
C GLU A 29 -6.78 13.21 40.97
N ARG A 30 -6.41 12.29 40.07
CA ARG A 30 -6.97 10.93 39.99
C ARG A 30 -6.44 10.03 41.12
N ASN A 31 -6.44 10.50 42.36
CA ASN A 31 -5.97 9.69 43.49
C ASN A 31 -7.07 9.12 44.37
N LEU A 32 -8.36 9.45 44.21
CA LEU A 32 -9.32 9.09 45.26
C LEU A 32 -10.67 8.43 44.88
N LEU A 33 -11.10 8.32 43.61
CA LEU A 33 -12.47 7.81 43.34
C LEU A 33 -12.65 6.84 42.15
N LEU A 34 -11.58 6.29 41.59
CA LEU A 34 -11.68 5.05 40.81
C LEU A 34 -11.00 3.95 41.63
N PRO A 35 -11.52 2.70 41.65
CA PRO A 35 -10.70 1.58 42.08
C PRO A 35 -9.43 1.68 41.23
N LYS A 36 -8.25 1.75 41.86
CA LYS A 36 -7.01 1.47 41.13
C LYS A 36 -7.30 0.20 40.35
N PRO A 37 -7.28 0.19 39.00
CA PRO A 37 -7.22 -1.08 38.32
C PRO A 37 -6.04 -1.80 38.98
N PRO A 38 -6.18 -3.09 39.36
CA PRO A 38 -5.00 -3.85 39.75
C PRO A 38 -3.95 -3.55 38.69
N PRO A 39 -2.66 -3.37 39.05
CA PRO A 39 -1.62 -3.22 38.05
C PRO A 39 -1.64 -4.47 37.18
N GLN A 40 -2.49 -4.44 36.16
CA GLN A 40 -2.42 -5.32 35.02
C GLN A 40 -1.29 -4.70 34.24
N ILE A 41 -0.10 -5.00 34.74
CA ILE A 41 1.07 -5.21 33.91
C ILE A 41 0.59 -6.28 32.93
N LEU A 42 -0.10 -5.85 31.87
CA LEU A 42 0.05 -6.55 30.60
C LEU A 42 1.57 -6.67 30.48
N PRO A 43 2.12 -7.90 30.41
CA PRO A 43 3.56 -8.06 30.36
C PRO A 43 4.08 -7.06 29.33
N PRO A 44 5.09 -6.23 29.68
CA PRO A 44 5.57 -5.18 28.79
C PRO A 44 5.72 -5.83 27.43
N ASP A 45 4.95 -5.34 26.46
CA ASP A 45 5.06 -5.83 25.12
C ASP A 45 6.36 -5.23 24.62
N LYS A 46 7.47 -5.89 24.96
CA LYS A 46 8.82 -5.39 24.71
C LYS A 46 8.98 -5.02 23.23
N ALA A 47 8.32 -5.76 22.33
CA ALA A 47 8.32 -5.44 20.92
C ALA A 47 7.63 -4.09 20.61
N LEU A 48 6.55 -3.76 21.32
CA LEU A 48 5.88 -2.47 21.22
C LEU A 48 6.71 -1.35 21.85
N ASP A 49 7.22 -1.55 23.07
CA ASP A 49 7.99 -0.55 23.80
C ASP A 49 9.31 -0.24 23.08
N ASP A 50 10.08 -1.26 22.70
CA ASP A 50 11.35 -1.13 21.96
C ASP A 50 11.14 -0.44 20.61
N GLY A 51 10.02 -0.71 19.93
CA GLY A 51 9.70 -0.04 18.68
C GLY A 51 9.20 1.40 18.87
N LEU A 52 8.55 1.71 19.99
CA LEU A 52 8.10 3.07 20.31
C LEU A 52 9.26 4.00 20.68
N GLU A 53 10.38 3.45 21.19
CA GLU A 53 11.62 4.22 21.44
C GLU A 53 12.15 4.93 20.19
N LYS A 54 11.98 4.31 19.00
CA LYS A 54 12.38 4.89 17.71
C LYS A 54 11.75 6.27 17.48
N PHE A 55 10.57 6.50 18.04
CA PHE A 55 9.86 7.76 17.90
C PHE A 55 10.42 8.85 18.82
N LYS A 56 11.20 8.59 19.87
CA LYS A 56 11.68 9.63 20.81
C LYS A 56 10.50 10.54 21.26
N LEU A 57 9.44 9.92 21.77
CA LEU A 57 8.27 10.63 22.28
C LEU A 57 8.59 11.27 23.62
N SER A 58 7.97 12.41 23.93
CA SER A 58 7.97 12.93 25.30
C SER A 58 7.15 12.02 26.22
N PRO A 59 7.37 12.04 27.55
CA PRO A 59 6.64 11.19 28.49
C PRO A 59 5.11 11.31 28.39
N SER A 60 4.59 12.52 28.14
CA SER A 60 3.14 12.74 27.96
C SER A 60 2.60 12.12 26.68
N GLN A 61 3.33 12.24 25.57
CA GLN A 61 2.95 11.62 24.28
C GLN A 61 3.03 10.10 24.37
N HIS A 62 4.09 9.57 24.98
CA HIS A 62 4.29 8.14 25.19
C HIS A 62 3.14 7.53 26.01
N ASN A 63 2.82 8.16 27.15
CA ASN A 63 1.70 7.72 27.98
C ASN A 63 0.36 7.82 27.26
N ALA A 64 0.13 8.84 26.43
CA ALA A 64 -1.09 8.94 25.64
C ALA A 64 -1.24 7.80 24.62
N VAL A 65 -0.14 7.38 23.98
CA VAL A 65 -0.15 6.23 23.05
C VAL A 65 -0.44 4.94 23.79
N LEU A 66 0.29 4.65 24.87
CA LEU A 66 0.09 3.42 25.67
C LEU A 66 -1.32 3.35 26.26
N ASP A 67 -1.83 4.48 26.75
CA ASP A 67 -3.20 4.58 27.23
C ASP A 67 -4.16 4.16 26.11
N CYS A 68 -4.06 4.74 24.91
CA CYS A 68 -4.89 4.37 23.76
C CYS A 68 -4.77 2.90 23.36
N VAL A 69 -3.57 2.32 23.38
CA VAL A 69 -3.35 0.92 23.05
C VAL A 69 -4.00 0.00 24.09
N SER A 70 -3.83 0.31 25.38
CA SER A 70 -4.42 -0.47 26.47
C SER A 70 -5.95 -0.48 26.44
N ALA A 71 -6.58 0.60 25.93
CA ALA A 71 -8.03 0.69 25.75
C ALA A 71 -8.61 -0.45 24.92
N MET A 72 -7.88 -0.85 23.89
CA MET A 72 -8.39 -1.78 22.89
C MET A 72 -8.63 -3.17 23.44
N HIS A 73 -7.93 -3.51 24.53
CA HIS A 73 -8.04 -4.80 25.19
C HIS A 73 -9.01 -4.77 26.38
N GLN A 74 -9.60 -3.62 26.70
CA GLN A 74 -10.45 -3.45 27.87
C GLN A 74 -11.92 -3.35 27.45
N ASP A 75 -12.78 -4.17 28.04
CA ASP A 75 -14.25 -4.06 27.98
C ASP A 75 -14.75 -2.85 28.80
N THR A 76 -14.16 -1.68 28.59
CA THR A 76 -14.51 -0.46 29.31
C THR A 76 -15.62 0.31 28.60
N SER A 77 -16.40 1.07 29.38
CA SER A 77 -17.54 1.85 28.87
C SER A 77 -17.15 3.10 28.08
N CYS A 78 -15.87 3.50 28.08
CA CYS A 78 -15.41 4.74 27.44
C CYS A 78 -14.51 4.46 26.24
N TRP A 79 -15.10 4.57 25.05
CA TRP A 79 -14.47 4.25 23.77
C TRP A 79 -13.77 5.46 23.13
N VAL A 80 -13.87 6.64 23.75
CA VAL A 80 -13.38 7.91 23.19
C VAL A 80 -12.24 8.44 24.02
N ARG A 81 -11.12 8.73 23.37
CA ARG A 81 -9.91 9.30 23.97
C ARG A 81 -9.55 10.60 23.27
N LEU A 82 -9.43 11.67 24.05
CA LEU A 82 -9.04 12.97 23.52
C LEU A 82 -7.55 13.21 23.80
N ILE A 83 -6.78 13.40 22.75
CA ILE A 83 -5.39 13.84 22.81
C ILE A 83 -5.35 15.32 22.39
N CYS A 84 -5.09 16.20 23.34
CA CYS A 84 -4.94 17.63 23.10
C CYS A 84 -3.48 18.06 23.30
N GLY A 85 -3.00 18.96 22.44
CA GLY A 85 -1.65 19.52 22.55
C GLY A 85 -1.56 20.93 21.97
N PRO A 86 -0.79 21.84 22.59
CA PRO A 86 -0.50 23.17 22.03
C PRO A 86 0.08 23.13 20.61
N PRO A 87 0.07 24.24 19.85
CA PRO A 87 0.75 24.32 18.55
C PRO A 87 2.22 23.89 18.66
N GLY A 88 2.72 23.14 17.68
CA GLY A 88 4.13 22.68 17.68
C GLY A 88 4.47 21.49 18.59
N THR A 89 3.55 20.96 19.40
CA THR A 89 3.85 19.86 20.34
C THR A 89 3.84 18.45 19.72
N GLY A 90 4.20 18.33 18.44
CA GLY A 90 4.38 17.03 17.78
C GLY A 90 3.13 16.15 17.70
N LYS A 91 1.93 16.72 17.56
CA LYS A 91 0.66 15.96 17.44
C LYS A 91 0.70 14.91 16.32
N THR A 92 1.23 15.29 15.14
CA THR A 92 1.42 14.37 14.01
C THR A 92 2.30 13.20 14.41
N LYS A 93 3.41 13.46 15.11
CA LYS A 93 4.34 12.44 15.59
C LYS A 93 3.68 11.46 16.57
N THR A 94 2.86 11.95 17.49
CA THR A 94 2.07 11.11 18.39
C THR A 94 1.03 10.28 17.64
N MET A 95 0.37 10.86 16.63
CA MET A 95 -0.58 10.14 15.78
C MET A 95 0.09 9.00 15.01
N VAL A 96 1.23 9.26 14.37
CA VAL A 96 1.99 8.25 13.62
C VAL A 96 2.47 7.13 14.55
N ALA A 97 2.95 7.47 15.75
CA ALA A 97 3.34 6.49 16.76
C ALA A 97 2.15 5.62 17.19
N LEU A 98 0.98 6.23 17.40
CA LEU A 98 -0.25 5.49 17.71
C LEU A 98 -0.65 4.54 16.58
N LEU A 99 -0.64 5.01 15.32
CA LEU A 99 -0.96 4.18 14.16
C LEU A 99 0.00 2.99 14.03
N TRP A 100 1.30 3.23 14.16
CA TRP A 100 2.30 2.17 14.16
C TRP A 100 2.07 1.15 15.28
N SER A 101 1.78 1.61 16.50
CA SER A 101 1.44 0.73 17.62
C SER A 101 0.20 -0.13 17.36
N MET A 102 -0.81 0.43 16.68
CA MET A 102 -2.02 -0.29 16.30
C MET A 102 -1.72 -1.37 15.24
N MET A 103 -0.85 -1.06 14.28
CA MET A 103 -0.38 -2.03 13.29
C MET A 103 0.39 -3.18 13.94
N MET A 104 1.26 -2.90 14.93
CA MET A 104 1.99 -3.94 15.69
C MET A 104 1.07 -4.90 16.44
N LYS A 105 -0.12 -4.42 16.83
CA LYS A 105 -1.17 -5.22 17.46
C LYS A 105 -2.12 -5.88 16.45
N ASN A 106 -1.81 -5.80 15.15
CA ASN A 106 -2.63 -6.33 14.06
C ASN A 106 -4.07 -5.79 14.07
N HIS A 107 -4.26 -4.54 14.50
CA HIS A 107 -5.56 -3.88 14.48
C HIS A 107 -5.75 -3.10 13.17
N ARG A 108 -6.92 -3.27 12.55
CA ARG A 108 -7.34 -2.46 11.40
C ARG A 108 -7.76 -1.07 11.89
N THR A 109 -6.98 -0.06 11.56
CA THR A 109 -7.20 1.31 12.02
C THR A 109 -7.58 2.23 10.86
N LEU A 110 -8.65 3.00 11.05
CA LEU A 110 -9.02 4.09 10.15
C LEU A 110 -8.50 5.42 10.72
N ALA A 111 -7.52 6.01 10.05
CA ALA A 111 -7.06 7.37 10.33
C ALA A 111 -7.87 8.36 9.50
N LEU A 112 -8.33 9.46 10.12
CA LEU A 112 -9.06 10.55 9.45
C LEU A 112 -8.36 11.88 9.74
N ALA A 113 -8.32 12.76 8.74
CA ALA A 113 -7.78 14.11 8.87
C ALA A 113 -8.69 15.11 8.15
N PRO A 114 -8.77 16.38 8.62
CA PRO A 114 -9.65 17.39 8.01
C PRO A 114 -9.24 17.80 6.58
N THR A 115 -7.97 17.63 6.22
CA THR A 115 -7.43 18.01 4.91
C THR A 115 -6.61 16.87 4.29
N ASN A 116 -6.59 16.83 2.96
CA ASN A 116 -5.79 15.88 2.19
C ASN A 116 -4.30 16.01 2.53
N THR A 117 -3.78 17.23 2.67
CA THR A 117 -2.37 17.46 3.01
C THR A 117 -2.00 16.87 4.37
N ALA A 118 -2.86 17.03 5.38
CA ALA A 118 -2.61 16.45 6.70
C ALA A 118 -2.66 14.91 6.67
N MET A 119 -3.59 14.32 5.89
CA MET A 119 -3.65 12.88 5.68
C MET A 119 -2.35 12.36 5.05
N MET A 120 -1.85 13.04 4.01
CA MET A 120 -0.64 12.61 3.31
C MET A 120 0.63 12.81 4.13
N GLU A 121 0.70 13.86 4.96
CA GLU A 121 1.79 14.04 5.92
C GLU A 121 1.84 12.85 6.91
N VAL A 122 0.70 12.42 7.43
CA VAL A 122 0.61 11.25 8.32
C VAL A 122 1.01 9.97 7.57
N ALA A 123 0.47 9.73 6.37
CA ALA A 123 0.77 8.55 5.57
C ALA A 123 2.27 8.46 5.21
N SER A 124 2.86 9.57 4.77
CA SER A 124 4.28 9.65 4.43
C SER A 124 5.19 9.44 5.65
N SER A 125 4.83 10.04 6.79
CA SER A 125 5.56 9.88 8.04
C SER A 125 5.51 8.44 8.55
N LEU A 126 4.38 7.75 8.35
CA LEU A 126 4.22 6.33 8.70
C LEU A 126 5.06 5.42 7.78
N LEU A 127 5.00 5.65 6.46
CA LEU A 127 5.79 4.88 5.50
C LEU A 127 7.30 5.06 5.66
N ALA A 128 7.76 6.21 6.12
CA ALA A 128 9.17 6.45 6.41
C ALA A 128 9.73 5.50 7.50
N LEU A 129 8.85 4.80 8.22
CA LEU A 129 9.22 3.80 9.23
C LEU A 129 9.35 2.38 8.65
N PHE A 130 8.92 2.16 7.41
CA PHE A 130 8.95 0.85 6.76
C PHE A 130 10.33 0.65 6.11
N ASP A 131 11.30 0.24 6.93
CA ASP A 131 12.61 -0.20 6.45
C ASP A 131 12.59 -1.67 5.99
N ARG A 132 13.75 -2.21 5.60
CA ARG A 132 13.90 -3.61 5.11
C ARG A 132 13.50 -4.65 6.16
N ASP A 133 13.64 -4.33 7.44
CA ASP A 133 13.43 -5.24 8.56
C ASP A 133 12.07 -5.01 9.24
N SER A 134 11.29 -4.04 8.76
CA SER A 134 9.94 -3.77 9.21
C SER A 134 9.03 -4.97 8.93
N PRO A 135 8.20 -5.38 9.92
CA PRO A 135 7.17 -6.40 9.68
C PRO A 135 6.05 -5.88 8.76
N PHE A 136 6.03 -4.58 8.47
CA PHE A 136 5.05 -3.93 7.61
C PHE A 136 5.63 -3.59 6.25
N SER A 137 4.75 -3.68 5.27
CA SER A 137 4.98 -3.36 3.89
C SER A 137 4.08 -2.21 3.45
N TRP A 138 4.31 -1.74 2.23
CA TRP A 138 3.50 -0.68 1.65
C TRP A 138 2.05 -1.10 1.45
N SER A 139 1.78 -2.41 1.28
CA SER A 139 0.43 -2.90 1.05
C SER A 139 -0.47 -2.78 2.28
N ASP A 140 0.11 -2.80 3.49
CA ASP A 140 -0.59 -2.72 4.78
C ASP A 140 -1.30 -1.38 5.02
N VAL A 141 -0.92 -0.33 4.28
CA VAL A 141 -1.51 1.00 4.41
C VAL A 141 -2.18 1.40 3.10
N VAL A 142 -3.47 1.69 3.14
CA VAL A 142 -4.23 2.19 1.98
C VAL A 142 -4.76 3.59 2.24
N VAL A 143 -4.65 4.46 1.23
CA VAL A 143 -5.22 5.81 1.30
C VAL A 143 -6.50 5.86 0.48
N LEU A 144 -7.59 6.26 1.14
CA LEU A 144 -8.89 6.53 0.52
C LEU A 144 -8.99 8.01 0.19
N GLY A 145 -9.31 8.36 -1.06
CA GLY A 145 -9.24 9.74 -1.50
C GLY A 145 -9.81 10.01 -2.89
N SER A 146 -10.16 11.28 -3.16
CA SER A 146 -10.62 11.73 -4.47
C SER A 146 -9.45 11.82 -5.46
N LYS A 147 -9.78 11.94 -6.75
CA LYS A 147 -8.78 12.17 -7.82
C LYS A 147 -7.95 13.44 -7.61
N ASP A 148 -8.43 14.40 -6.82
CA ASP A 148 -7.72 15.65 -6.54
C ASP A 148 -6.46 15.43 -5.69
N LEU A 149 -6.41 14.35 -4.89
CA LEU A 149 -5.18 13.91 -4.22
C LEU A 149 -4.11 13.46 -5.21
N VAL A 150 -4.48 13.04 -6.43
CA VAL A 150 -3.50 12.60 -7.42
C VAL A 150 -2.62 13.76 -7.86
N TYR A 151 -3.05 15.02 -7.79
CA TYR A 151 -2.24 16.17 -8.22
C TYR A 151 -1.46 16.83 -7.08
N ALA A 152 -1.94 16.71 -5.84
CA ALA A 152 -1.42 17.44 -4.68
C ALA A 152 -0.26 16.73 -3.95
N VAL A 153 0.18 15.57 -4.44
CA VAL A 153 0.99 14.63 -3.66
C VAL A 153 2.20 14.12 -4.44
N ASP A 154 3.29 13.82 -3.73
CA ASP A 154 4.46 13.12 -4.24
C ASP A 154 4.11 11.82 -4.99
N ALA A 155 4.87 11.51 -6.05
CA ALA A 155 4.61 10.36 -6.90
C ALA A 155 4.58 9.03 -6.15
N ASN A 156 5.41 8.86 -5.11
CA ASN A 156 5.48 7.62 -4.34
C ASN A 156 4.23 7.40 -3.50
N LEU A 157 3.72 8.46 -2.86
CA LEU A 157 2.54 8.37 -2.00
C LEU A 157 1.26 8.16 -2.81
N ARG A 158 1.22 8.61 -4.08
CA ARG A 158 0.11 8.30 -4.98
C ARG A 158 -0.06 6.80 -5.19
N GLU A 159 1.01 6.01 -5.10
CA GLU A 159 0.93 4.56 -5.26
C GLU A 159 0.10 3.88 -4.15
N MET A 160 -0.11 4.54 -2.99
CA MET A 160 -0.95 4.05 -1.89
C MET A 160 -2.44 4.26 -2.11
N LEU A 161 -2.84 5.07 -3.09
CA LEU A 161 -4.24 5.36 -3.36
C LEU A 161 -4.95 4.08 -3.80
N LEU A 162 -6.08 3.76 -3.16
CA LEU A 162 -6.86 2.57 -3.48
C LEU A 162 -7.19 2.48 -4.98
N GLN A 163 -7.59 3.59 -5.59
CA GLN A 163 -7.90 3.64 -7.04
C GLN A 163 -6.69 3.27 -7.90
N ARG A 164 -5.47 3.68 -7.52
CA ARG A 164 -4.25 3.31 -8.24
C ARG A 164 -3.89 1.84 -8.04
N ARG A 165 -4.08 1.29 -6.84
CA ARG A 165 -3.90 -0.15 -6.58
C ARG A 165 -4.84 -0.99 -7.43
N ILE A 166 -6.13 -0.65 -7.44
CA ILE A 166 -7.13 -1.33 -8.27
C ILE A 166 -6.73 -1.23 -9.74
N SER A 167 -6.33 -0.05 -10.21
CA SER A 167 -5.87 0.11 -11.59
C SER A 167 -4.69 -0.81 -11.89
N ARG A 168 -3.64 -0.83 -11.06
CA ARG A 168 -2.49 -1.71 -11.31
C ARG A 168 -2.89 -3.18 -11.29
N LEU A 169 -3.62 -3.63 -10.27
CA LEU A 169 -4.10 -5.01 -10.16
C LEU A 169 -4.95 -5.45 -11.36
N ASN A 170 -5.78 -4.56 -11.90
CA ASN A 170 -6.57 -4.86 -13.10
C ASN A 170 -5.74 -4.94 -14.39
N HIS A 171 -4.54 -4.36 -14.41
CA HIS A 171 -3.61 -4.42 -15.54
C HIS A 171 -2.46 -5.42 -15.29
N VAL A 172 -2.49 -6.16 -14.18
CA VAL A 172 -1.57 -7.29 -14.01
C VAL A 172 -2.06 -8.38 -14.94
N GLU A 173 -1.33 -8.57 -16.04
CA GLU A 173 -1.49 -9.73 -16.90
C GLU A 173 -1.29 -11.01 -16.10
N ASP A 174 -1.82 -12.13 -16.58
CA ASP A 174 -1.71 -13.38 -15.85
C ASP A 174 -0.22 -13.75 -15.71
N TRP A 175 0.28 -13.67 -14.47
CA TRP A 175 1.67 -14.00 -14.17
C TRP A 175 1.97 -15.46 -14.50
N SER A 176 0.95 -16.32 -14.48
CA SER A 176 1.10 -17.73 -14.82
C SER A 176 1.42 -17.91 -16.31
N ASP A 177 0.84 -17.11 -17.20
CA ASP A 177 1.18 -17.13 -18.62
C ASP A 177 2.64 -16.74 -18.84
N HIS A 178 3.10 -15.67 -18.18
CA HIS A 178 4.49 -15.25 -18.25
C HIS A 178 5.46 -16.30 -17.70
N LEU A 179 5.10 -16.95 -16.59
CA LEU A 179 5.90 -18.02 -16.01
C LEU A 179 5.95 -19.24 -16.95
N ASN A 180 4.81 -19.63 -17.50
CA ASN A 180 4.72 -20.76 -18.43
C ASN A 180 5.52 -20.49 -19.71
N ASN A 181 5.47 -19.26 -20.24
CA ASN A 181 6.27 -18.87 -21.40
C ASN A 181 7.78 -18.88 -21.10
N LEU A 182 8.19 -18.36 -19.92
CA LEU A 182 9.59 -18.43 -19.50
C LEU A 182 10.05 -19.88 -19.31
N LEU A 183 9.25 -20.73 -18.67
CA LEU A 183 9.54 -22.15 -18.52
C LEU A 183 9.65 -22.84 -19.88
N HIS A 184 8.73 -22.58 -20.80
CA HIS A 184 8.77 -23.13 -22.15
C HIS A 184 10.01 -22.68 -22.93
N LEU A 185 10.43 -21.41 -22.76
CA LEU A 185 11.69 -20.90 -23.30
C LEU A 185 12.91 -21.65 -22.76
N LEU A 186 12.93 -21.94 -21.45
CA LEU A 186 14.02 -22.66 -20.80
C LEU A 186 14.03 -24.16 -21.15
N GLU A 187 12.86 -24.78 -21.30
CA GLU A 187 12.73 -26.20 -21.63
C GLU A 187 13.05 -26.49 -23.10
N LYS A 188 12.60 -25.63 -24.03
CA LYS A 188 12.68 -25.87 -25.48
C LYS A 188 13.12 -24.64 -26.28
N PRO A 189 14.27 -24.04 -25.94
CA PRO A 189 14.70 -22.79 -26.56
C PRO A 189 14.92 -22.92 -28.07
N TRP A 190 15.52 -24.03 -28.51
CA TRP A 190 15.82 -24.27 -29.93
C TRP A 190 14.55 -24.46 -30.76
N SER A 191 13.54 -25.16 -30.23
CA SER A 191 12.27 -25.37 -30.91
C SER A 191 11.51 -24.07 -31.13
N LEU A 192 11.49 -23.19 -30.12
CA LEU A 192 10.89 -21.86 -30.22
C LEU A 192 11.62 -20.99 -31.23
N TYR A 193 12.96 -20.99 -31.22
CA TYR A 193 13.74 -20.26 -32.21
C TYR A 193 13.48 -20.75 -33.63
N CYS A 194 13.41 -22.07 -33.86
CA CYS A 194 13.05 -22.63 -35.15
C CYS A 194 11.64 -22.19 -35.61
N SER A 195 10.66 -22.14 -34.69
CA SER A 195 9.32 -21.62 -34.99
C SER A 195 9.37 -20.15 -35.36
N TYR A 196 10.02 -19.32 -34.56
CA TYR A 196 10.23 -17.89 -34.85
C TYR A 196 10.85 -17.67 -36.23
N ARG A 197 11.90 -18.43 -36.56
CA ARG A 197 12.56 -18.38 -37.87
C ARG A 197 11.65 -18.81 -39.01
N TRP A 198 10.75 -19.77 -38.77
CA TRP A 198 9.77 -20.23 -39.75
C TRP A 198 8.66 -19.20 -39.97
N ASP A 199 8.15 -18.61 -38.89
CA ASP A 199 7.10 -17.58 -38.93
C ASP A 199 7.62 -16.29 -39.58
N ALA A 200 8.83 -15.84 -39.23
CA ALA A 200 9.49 -14.71 -39.87
C ALA A 200 9.75 -14.94 -41.37
N ARG A 201 9.95 -16.20 -41.79
CA ARG A 201 10.08 -16.56 -43.21
C ARG A 201 8.74 -16.49 -43.94
N LYS A 202 7.65 -16.94 -43.30
CA LYS A 202 6.30 -16.86 -43.88
C LYS A 202 5.80 -15.43 -44.03
N GLU A 203 6.04 -14.58 -43.04
CA GLU A 203 5.67 -13.16 -43.08
C GLU A 203 6.36 -12.43 -44.26
N TYR A 204 7.57 -12.86 -44.61
CA TYR A 204 8.28 -12.38 -45.80
C TYR A 204 7.69 -12.91 -47.12
N GLU A 205 7.37 -14.20 -47.20
CA GLU A 205 6.75 -14.83 -48.38
C GLU A 205 5.35 -14.27 -48.67
N GLU A 206 4.59 -13.88 -47.65
CA GLU A 206 3.28 -13.21 -47.81
C GLU A 206 3.39 -11.72 -48.18
N CYS A 207 4.54 -11.08 -47.94
CA CYS A 207 4.82 -9.70 -48.36
C CYS A 207 5.38 -9.59 -49.80
N ASP A 208 5.73 -10.72 -50.45
CA ASP A 208 6.46 -10.76 -51.73
C ASP A 208 5.58 -11.09 -52.96
N TRP A 209 4.34 -10.59 -53.04
CA TRP A 209 3.48 -10.81 -54.24
C TRP A 209 3.05 -9.58 -55.03
N GLU A 210 3.48 -8.35 -54.73
CA GLU A 210 3.10 -7.19 -55.57
C GLU A 210 4.15 -6.66 -56.56
N LEU A 211 5.43 -7.09 -56.55
CA LEU A 211 6.40 -6.58 -57.55
C LEU A 211 7.46 -7.61 -58.03
N GLN A 212 7.15 -8.26 -59.17
CA GLN A 212 8.03 -8.67 -60.29
C GLN A 212 9.16 -9.73 -60.14
N GLY A 213 9.01 -10.83 -60.91
CA GLY A 213 10.01 -11.30 -61.90
C GLY A 213 11.17 -12.21 -61.46
N PRO A 214 11.66 -13.15 -62.31
CA PRO A 214 12.56 -14.23 -61.90
C PRO A 214 14.04 -13.82 -62.01
N GLU A 215 14.60 -13.26 -60.93
CA GLU A 215 16.02 -13.39 -60.65
C GLU A 215 16.18 -13.88 -59.21
N LEU A 216 16.48 -15.18 -59.09
CA LEU A 216 16.75 -15.85 -57.83
C LEU A 216 18.09 -15.33 -57.27
N GLY A 217 18.03 -14.14 -56.67
CA GLY A 217 19.10 -13.51 -55.92
C GLY A 217 19.34 -14.27 -54.63
N ARG A 218 20.54 -14.85 -54.55
CA ARG A 218 21.12 -15.46 -53.36
C ARG A 218 21.08 -14.45 -52.20
N TRP A 219 20.25 -14.72 -51.20
CA TRP A 219 20.11 -13.96 -49.96
C TRP A 219 21.46 -13.43 -49.44
N ASP A 220 21.54 -12.12 -49.40
CA ASP A 220 22.66 -11.30 -49.01
C ASP A 220 22.83 -11.38 -47.47
N GLU A 221 24.05 -11.59 -47.01
CA GLU A 221 24.45 -11.80 -45.60
C GLU A 221 24.23 -10.59 -44.66
N GLN A 222 23.39 -9.60 -45.04
CA GLN A 222 23.28 -8.30 -44.35
C GLN A 222 21.84 -7.85 -44.03
N GLY A 223 20.82 -8.68 -44.26
CA GLY A 223 19.43 -8.47 -43.80
C GLY A 223 19.07 -9.33 -42.57
N GLY A 224 19.94 -9.35 -41.56
CA GLY A 224 20.08 -10.41 -40.57
C GLY A 224 18.83 -10.76 -39.76
N THR A 225 18.30 -11.97 -39.96
CA THR A 225 17.46 -12.66 -38.97
C THR A 225 18.15 -12.68 -37.61
N VAL A 226 17.43 -12.29 -36.55
CA VAL A 226 17.89 -12.34 -35.15
C VAL A 226 18.58 -13.68 -34.87
N SER A 227 19.77 -13.63 -34.29
CA SER A 227 20.51 -14.85 -33.95
C SER A 227 19.81 -15.63 -32.82
N PHE A 228 20.12 -16.92 -32.66
CA PHE A 228 19.56 -17.70 -31.56
C PHE A 228 19.82 -17.07 -30.20
N THR A 229 21.04 -16.54 -29.99
CA THR A 229 21.44 -15.92 -28.73
C THR A 229 20.66 -14.65 -28.46
N GLU A 230 20.55 -13.76 -29.46
CA GLU A 230 19.75 -12.53 -29.33
C GLU A 230 18.28 -12.87 -29.08
N PHE A 231 17.70 -13.79 -29.86
CA PHE A 231 16.32 -14.26 -29.67
C PHE A 231 16.09 -14.76 -28.25
N PHE A 232 16.99 -15.61 -27.73
CA PHE A 232 16.85 -16.17 -26.40
C PHE A 232 16.95 -15.09 -25.32
N VAL A 233 17.94 -14.20 -25.40
CA VAL A 233 18.14 -13.13 -24.42
C VAL A 233 16.96 -12.17 -24.42
N ASP A 234 16.53 -11.70 -25.59
CA ASP A 234 15.42 -10.74 -25.71
C ASP A 234 14.11 -11.31 -25.14
N ASN A 235 13.80 -12.58 -25.44
CA ASN A 235 12.61 -13.24 -24.91
C ASN A 235 12.72 -13.50 -23.39
N TYR A 236 13.91 -13.88 -22.91
CA TYR A 236 14.15 -14.09 -21.48
C TYR A 236 13.94 -12.80 -20.70
N GLU A 237 14.59 -11.71 -21.12
CA GLU A 237 14.47 -10.39 -20.50
C GLU A 237 13.03 -9.87 -20.54
N HIS A 238 12.33 -10.10 -21.66
CA HIS A 238 10.92 -9.74 -21.77
C HIS A 238 10.05 -10.45 -20.73
N PHE A 239 10.12 -11.79 -20.65
CA PHE A 239 9.31 -12.55 -19.69
C PHE A 239 9.70 -12.29 -18.24
N GLU A 240 11.00 -12.15 -17.95
CA GLU A 240 11.51 -11.81 -16.62
C GLU A 240 10.97 -10.46 -16.16
N GLU A 241 11.03 -9.44 -17.03
CA GLU A 241 10.52 -8.11 -16.73
C GLU A 241 9.00 -8.10 -16.50
N CYS A 242 8.23 -8.82 -17.31
CA CYS A 242 6.78 -8.95 -17.10
C CYS A 242 6.45 -9.66 -15.79
N LEU A 243 7.12 -10.77 -15.45
CA LEU A 243 6.97 -11.45 -14.17
C LEU A 243 7.33 -10.54 -12.99
N ARG A 244 8.44 -9.82 -13.10
CA ARG A 244 8.90 -8.88 -12.09
C ARG A 244 7.87 -7.79 -11.83
N ARG A 245 7.21 -7.27 -12.87
CA ARG A 245 6.11 -6.30 -12.74
C ARG A 245 4.90 -6.91 -12.03
N CYS A 246 4.50 -8.12 -12.42
CA CYS A 246 3.37 -8.82 -11.80
C CYS A 246 3.61 -9.06 -10.31
N LEU A 247 4.76 -9.65 -9.96
CA LEU A 247 5.13 -9.94 -8.58
C LEU A 247 5.26 -8.66 -7.73
N LYS A 248 5.79 -7.58 -8.32
CA LYS A 248 5.86 -6.28 -7.64
C LYS A 248 4.47 -5.70 -7.37
N ALA A 249 3.54 -5.80 -8.31
CA ALA A 249 2.16 -5.35 -8.11
C ALA A 249 1.47 -6.17 -7.02
N TYR A 250 1.52 -7.51 -7.08
CA TYR A 250 0.94 -8.37 -6.06
C TYR A 250 1.51 -8.08 -4.67
N ARG A 251 2.84 -7.98 -4.54
CA ARG A 251 3.51 -7.69 -3.28
C ARG A 251 3.08 -6.34 -2.67
N ASN A 252 2.87 -5.32 -3.48
CA ASN A 252 2.64 -3.97 -2.99
C ASN A 252 1.15 -3.60 -2.87
N ASP A 253 0.28 -4.33 -3.58
CA ASP A 253 -1.13 -3.93 -3.76
C ASP A 253 -2.12 -4.94 -3.18
N LEU A 254 -1.72 -6.18 -2.91
CA LEU A 254 -2.54 -7.13 -2.15
C LEU A 254 -2.32 -7.01 -0.64
N PRO A 255 -3.40 -7.10 0.17
CA PRO A 255 -3.32 -7.11 1.62
C PRO A 255 -2.74 -8.41 2.19
#